data_AF-A3MUN0-F1
#
_entry.id   AF-A3MUN0-F1
#
_cell.length_a   1.000
_cell.length_b   1.000
_cell.length_c   1.000
_cell.angle_alpha   90.00
_cell.angle_beta   90.00
_cell.angle_gamma   90.00
#
_symmetry.space_group_name_H-M   'P 1'
#
loop_
_entity.id
_entity.type
_entity.pdbx_description
1 polymer ?
#
loop_
_entity_poly.entity_id
_entity_poly.type
_entity_poly.pdbx_seq_one_letter_code
_entity_poly.pdbx_strand_id
1 'polypeptide(L)'
;MCTAYLCGTFSCLVFSLLEERVRLTLWRLAAEFAYMALVDTRIVPPHSLLRRRVSRVVEPEFLSLLALRVGGDNADVALNSVLGVRLGGVPRCELLEGVMPELYKLCMALRSRGDEPLYKALPDVVVPLAVASSAGGFEEGDLLLAAYRAAAFGRGPELERVLRYFSRWYVVARF
;
A
#
# COMPACT_ATOMS: atom_id res chain seq x y z
N MET A 1 -2.45 -35.61 -19.39
CA MET A 1 -2.32 -35.24 -17.96
C MET A 1 -0.90 -34.71 -17.72
N CYS A 2 -0.67 -33.39 -17.80
CA CYS A 2 0.51 -32.66 -17.29
C CYS A 2 0.48 -31.19 -17.78
N THR A 3 -0.45 -30.35 -17.31
CA THR A 3 -0.43 -28.90 -17.61
C THR A 3 -1.05 -27.98 -16.54
N ALA A 4 -1.51 -28.50 -15.39
CA ALA A 4 -2.18 -27.67 -14.37
C ALA A 4 -1.25 -27.19 -13.22
N TYR A 5 -0.18 -27.92 -12.89
CA TYR A 5 0.64 -27.63 -11.70
C TYR A 5 1.64 -26.47 -11.89
N LEU A 6 2.20 -26.29 -13.09
CA LEU A 6 3.18 -25.23 -13.37
C LEU A 6 2.55 -23.83 -13.42
N CYS A 7 1.27 -23.73 -13.81
CA CYS A 7 0.56 -22.45 -13.82
C CYS A 7 0.14 -22.03 -12.39
N GLY A 8 -0.15 -23.01 -11.53
CA GLY A 8 -0.47 -22.78 -10.11
C GLY A 8 0.72 -22.27 -9.30
N THR A 9 1.92 -22.83 -9.50
CA THR A 9 3.13 -22.42 -8.75
C THR A 9 3.63 -21.04 -9.15
N PHE A 10 3.66 -20.73 -10.45
CA PHE A 10 4.05 -19.39 -10.92
C PHE A 10 3.09 -18.31 -10.45
N SER A 11 1.78 -18.56 -10.50
CA SER A 11 0.79 -17.62 -9.99
C SER A 11 0.98 -17.40 -8.49
N CYS A 12 1.11 -18.47 -7.70
CA CYS A 12 1.34 -18.35 -6.25
C CYS A 12 2.62 -17.55 -5.92
N LEU A 13 3.71 -17.78 -6.65
CA LEU A 13 4.97 -17.06 -6.48
C LEU A 13 4.86 -15.57 -6.80
N VAL A 14 4.15 -15.21 -7.87
CA VAL A 14 3.92 -13.80 -8.24
C VAL A 14 3.10 -13.09 -7.16
N PHE A 15 2.04 -13.73 -6.67
CA PHE A 15 1.22 -13.17 -5.59
C PHE A 15 2.02 -13.03 -4.28
N SER A 16 2.81 -14.03 -3.89
CA SER A 16 3.60 -13.96 -2.66
C SER A 16 4.68 -12.88 -2.71
N LEU A 17 5.39 -12.74 -3.85
CA LEU A 17 6.37 -11.68 -4.03
C LEU A 17 5.72 -10.30 -4.02
N LEU A 18 4.55 -10.17 -4.63
CA LEU A 18 3.81 -8.91 -4.65
C LEU A 18 3.33 -8.52 -3.25
N GLU A 19 2.84 -9.48 -2.45
CA GLU A 19 2.48 -9.27 -1.05
C GLU A 19 3.67 -8.79 -0.22
N GLU A 20 4.84 -9.40 -0.38
CA GLU A 20 6.06 -8.96 0.29
C GLU A 20 6.45 -7.53 -0.11
N ARG A 21 6.35 -7.19 -1.40
CA ARG A 21 6.62 -5.84 -1.90
C ARG A 21 5.64 -4.80 -1.38
N VAL A 22 4.36 -5.16 -1.22
CA VAL A 22 3.36 -4.31 -0.58
C VAL A 22 3.74 -4.06 0.87
N ARG A 23 4.00 -5.12 1.65
CA ARG A 23 4.44 -5.02 3.06
C ARG A 23 5.66 -4.13 3.21
N LEU A 24 6.71 -4.38 2.42
CA LEU A 24 7.95 -3.60 2.44
C LEU A 24 7.72 -2.13 2.10
N THR A 25 6.87 -1.84 1.11
CA THR A 25 6.55 -0.46 0.73
C THR A 25 5.79 0.26 1.84
N LEU A 26 4.74 -0.36 2.39
CA LEU A 26 3.96 0.19 3.49
C LEU A 26 4.84 0.46 4.71
N TRP A 27 5.71 -0.49 5.06
CA TRP A 27 6.65 -0.37 6.16
C TRP A 27 7.66 0.77 5.95
N ARG A 28 8.26 0.86 4.76
CA ARG A 28 9.21 1.95 4.44
C ARG A 28 8.55 3.32 4.48
N LEU A 29 7.34 3.44 3.94
CA LEU A 29 6.56 4.68 4.03
C LEU A 29 6.26 5.03 5.50
N ALA A 30 5.82 4.05 6.29
CA ALA A 30 5.55 4.26 7.71
C ALA A 30 6.81 4.71 8.47
N ALA A 31 7.97 4.13 8.17
CA ALA A 31 9.25 4.51 8.76
C ALA A 31 9.64 5.96 8.41
N GLU A 32 9.41 6.40 7.17
CA GLU A 32 9.67 7.79 6.78
C GLU A 32 8.75 8.78 7.51
N PHE A 33 7.46 8.47 7.64
CA PHE A 33 6.55 9.30 8.44
C PHE A 33 6.88 9.29 9.93
N ALA A 34 7.25 8.13 10.48
CA ALA A 34 7.68 8.01 11.87
C ALA A 34 8.94 8.85 12.14
N TYR A 35 9.92 8.82 11.22
CA TYR A 35 11.11 9.66 11.30
C TYR A 35 10.76 11.15 11.28
N MET A 36 9.90 11.58 10.34
CA MET A 36 9.45 12.97 10.27
C MET A 36 8.72 13.42 11.54
N ALA A 37 7.90 12.55 12.13
CA ALA A 37 7.22 12.81 13.39
C ALA A 37 8.17 12.91 14.60
N LEU A 38 9.22 12.06 14.64
CA LEU A 38 10.21 12.05 15.73
C LEU A 38 11.11 13.28 15.70
N VAL A 39 11.59 13.65 14.52
CA VAL A 39 12.49 14.80 14.32
C VAL A 39 11.69 16.11 14.22
N ASP A 40 10.36 16.03 14.24
CA ASP A 40 9.44 17.16 14.12
C ASP A 40 9.75 18.04 12.90
N THR A 41 9.92 17.38 11.75
CA THR A 41 10.28 18.04 10.49
C THR A 41 9.28 17.72 9.40
N ARG A 42 8.97 18.74 8.59
CA ARG A 42 8.19 18.61 7.35
C ARG A 42 9.07 18.53 6.10
N ILE A 43 10.39 18.54 6.29
CA ILE A 43 11.35 18.50 5.18
C ILE A 43 11.48 17.05 4.72
N VAL A 44 11.06 16.80 3.48
CA VAL A 44 11.16 15.47 2.85
C VAL A 44 12.63 15.13 2.55
N PRO A 45 13.18 14.01 3.06
CA PRO A 45 14.56 13.60 2.81
C PRO A 45 14.90 13.44 1.31
N PRO A 46 16.16 13.64 0.87
CA PRO A 46 16.52 13.63 -0.56
C PRO A 46 16.32 12.27 -1.25
N HIS A 47 16.48 11.15 -0.52
CA HIS A 47 16.29 9.79 -1.05
C HIS A 47 14.97 9.13 -0.61
N SER A 48 14.03 9.93 -0.10
CA SER A 48 12.74 9.47 0.40
C SER A 48 11.83 8.92 -0.70
N LEU A 49 11.04 7.89 -0.38
CA LEU A 49 9.94 7.40 -1.20
C LEU A 49 8.92 8.49 -1.53
N LEU A 50 8.72 9.44 -0.62
CA LEU A 50 7.80 10.57 -0.81
C LEU A 50 8.20 11.45 -2.01
N ARG A 51 9.48 11.47 -2.42
CA ARG A 51 9.94 12.21 -3.61
C ARG A 51 9.73 11.44 -4.91
N ARG A 52 9.50 10.13 -4.85
CA ARG A 52 9.28 9.29 -6.03
C ARG A 52 7.86 9.47 -6.56
N ARG A 53 7.68 9.15 -7.84
CA ARG A 53 6.36 9.20 -8.50
C ARG A 53 5.40 8.25 -7.80
N VAL A 54 4.13 8.64 -7.66
CA VAL A 54 3.09 7.83 -7.02
C VAL A 54 3.04 6.43 -7.64
N SER A 55 3.03 6.30 -8.97
CA SER A 55 3.00 5.02 -9.70
C SER A 55 4.22 4.12 -9.49
N ARG A 56 5.33 4.68 -8.99
CA ARG A 56 6.56 3.94 -8.66
C ARG A 56 6.61 3.50 -7.20
N VAL A 57 5.84 4.14 -6.33
CA VAL A 57 5.74 3.77 -4.92
C VAL A 57 4.55 2.83 -4.73
N VAL A 58 3.38 3.23 -5.22
CA VAL A 58 2.17 2.41 -5.25
C VAL A 58 2.04 1.91 -6.68
N GLU A 59 2.52 0.71 -6.92
CA GLU A 59 2.46 0.12 -8.25
C GLU A 59 1.02 -0.27 -8.62
N PRO A 60 0.63 -0.21 -9.90
CA PRO A 60 -0.68 -0.66 -10.38
C PRO A 60 -1.09 -2.05 -9.87
N GLU A 61 -0.12 -2.96 -9.78
CA GLU A 61 -0.28 -4.31 -9.30
C GLU A 61 -0.67 -4.36 -7.82
N PHE A 62 -0.24 -3.38 -7.01
CA PHE A 62 -0.60 -3.31 -5.59
C PHE A 62 -2.10 -3.08 -5.46
N LEU A 63 -2.64 -2.17 -6.26
CA LEU A 63 -4.07 -1.90 -6.26
C LEU A 63 -4.87 -3.12 -6.73
N SER A 64 -4.38 -3.82 -7.77
CA SER A 64 -4.97 -5.07 -8.23
C SER A 64 -4.96 -6.15 -7.15
N LEU A 65 -3.86 -6.29 -6.42
CA LEU A 65 -3.76 -7.23 -5.30
C LEU A 65 -4.73 -6.89 -4.17
N LEU A 66 -4.79 -5.62 -3.76
CA LEU A 66 -5.68 -5.16 -2.70
C LEU A 66 -7.15 -5.32 -3.09
N ALA A 67 -7.50 -5.01 -4.34
CA ALA A 67 -8.84 -5.23 -4.88
C ALA A 67 -9.24 -6.71 -4.87
N LEU A 68 -8.30 -7.62 -5.19
CA LEU A 68 -8.54 -9.06 -5.09
C LEU A 68 -8.75 -9.52 -3.64
N ARG A 69 -7.96 -8.99 -2.70
CA ARG A 69 -8.05 -9.36 -1.27
C ARG A 69 -9.34 -8.87 -0.60
N VAL A 70 -9.78 -7.66 -0.94
CA VAL A 70 -10.94 -7.01 -0.31
C VAL A 70 -12.25 -7.37 -1.02
N GLY A 71 -12.23 -7.43 -2.36
CA GLY A 71 -13.43 -7.61 -3.20
C GLY A 71 -13.49 -8.95 -3.91
N GLY A 72 -12.72 -9.95 -3.48
CA GLY A 72 -12.59 -11.25 -4.15
C GLY A 72 -13.89 -12.06 -4.28
N ASP A 73 -14.90 -11.74 -3.47
CA ASP A 73 -16.23 -12.37 -3.54
C ASP A 73 -17.04 -11.92 -4.77
N ASN A 74 -16.71 -10.75 -5.34
CA ASN A 74 -17.31 -10.30 -6.59
C ASN A 74 -16.49 -10.82 -7.78
N ALA A 75 -17.12 -11.66 -8.60
CA ALA A 75 -16.47 -12.31 -9.74
C ALA A 75 -15.86 -11.32 -10.75
N ASP A 76 -16.52 -10.18 -11.01
CA ASP A 76 -16.02 -9.17 -11.95
C ASP A 76 -14.78 -8.46 -11.39
N VAL A 77 -14.77 -8.18 -10.09
CA VAL A 77 -13.64 -7.57 -9.39
C VAL A 77 -12.47 -8.56 -9.35
N ALA A 78 -12.72 -9.82 -9.02
CA ALA A 78 -11.70 -10.87 -9.00
C ALA A 78 -11.03 -11.04 -10.37
N LEU A 79 -11.82 -11.15 -11.45
CA LEU A 79 -11.30 -11.30 -12.81
C LEU A 79 -10.43 -10.11 -13.23
N ASN A 80 -10.93 -8.87 -13.04
CA ASN A 80 -10.20 -7.66 -13.41
C ASN A 80 -8.92 -7.50 -12.59
N SER A 81 -8.97 -7.84 -11.30
CA SER A 81 -7.82 -7.77 -10.40
C SER A 81 -6.74 -8.79 -10.75
N VAL A 82 -7.12 -10.04 -11.07
CA VAL A 82 -6.15 -11.06 -11.53
C VAL A 82 -5.50 -10.66 -12.85
N LEU A 83 -6.28 -10.11 -13.78
CA LEU A 83 -5.74 -9.57 -15.04
C LEU A 83 -4.80 -8.38 -14.78
N GLY A 84 -5.17 -7.48 -13.87
CA GLY A 84 -4.35 -6.35 -13.47
C GLY A 84 -2.99 -6.78 -12.88
N VAL A 85 -2.97 -7.77 -11.99
CA VAL A 85 -1.70 -8.33 -11.46
C VAL A 85 -0.84 -8.92 -12.58
N ARG A 86 -1.44 -9.64 -13.54
CA ARG A 86 -0.69 -10.31 -14.61
C ARG A 86 -0.17 -9.36 -15.70
N LEU A 87 -0.92 -8.31 -15.98
CA LEU A 87 -0.63 -7.36 -17.07
C LEU A 87 0.11 -6.10 -16.58
N GLY A 88 0.40 -5.99 -15.28
CA GLY A 88 1.00 -4.79 -14.69
C GLY A 88 0.06 -3.58 -14.71
N GLY A 89 -1.23 -3.83 -14.55
CA GLY A 89 -2.31 -2.86 -14.77
C GLY A 89 -3.11 -2.52 -13.52
N VAL A 90 -3.90 -1.46 -13.65
CA VAL A 90 -4.91 -1.05 -12.67
C VAL A 90 -6.25 -1.67 -13.07
N PRO A 91 -7.05 -2.23 -12.13
CA PRO A 91 -8.40 -2.68 -12.46
C PRO A 91 -9.28 -1.49 -12.86
N ARG A 92 -10.41 -1.75 -13.52
CA ARG A 92 -11.38 -0.68 -13.83
C ARG A 92 -11.84 -0.01 -12.53
N CYS A 93 -11.50 1.27 -12.34
CA CYS A 93 -11.77 1.98 -11.09
C CYS A 93 -13.25 1.96 -10.72
N GLU A 94 -14.13 2.02 -11.72
CA GLU A 94 -15.59 2.04 -11.54
C GLU A 94 -16.10 0.78 -10.83
N LEU A 95 -15.42 -0.36 -10.98
CA LEU A 95 -15.76 -1.61 -10.27
C LEU A 95 -15.47 -1.54 -8.77
N LEU A 96 -14.56 -0.67 -8.35
CA LEU A 96 -14.12 -0.56 -6.96
C LEU A 96 -15.02 0.37 -6.13
N GLU A 97 -15.83 1.20 -6.78
CA GLU A 97 -16.73 2.15 -6.12
C GLU A 97 -17.73 1.43 -5.19
N GLY A 98 -18.27 0.29 -5.64
CA GLY A 98 -19.18 -0.55 -4.86
C GLY A 98 -18.52 -1.52 -3.89
N VAL A 99 -17.18 -1.66 -3.93
CA VAL A 99 -16.42 -2.58 -3.06
C VAL A 99 -15.91 -1.84 -1.83
N MET A 100 -15.12 -0.79 -2.06
CA MET A 100 -14.51 -0.01 -0.99
C MET A 100 -14.16 1.40 -1.51
N PRO A 101 -14.70 2.47 -0.91
CA PRO A 101 -14.43 3.85 -1.33
C PRO A 101 -12.95 4.20 -1.37
N GLU A 102 -12.14 3.65 -0.46
CA GLU A 102 -10.70 3.86 -0.39
C GLU A 102 -9.97 3.23 -1.58
N LEU A 103 -10.37 2.04 -2.03
CA LEU A 103 -9.81 1.43 -3.24
C LEU A 103 -10.13 2.26 -4.48
N TYR A 104 -11.36 2.76 -4.58
CA TYR A 104 -11.76 3.68 -5.65
C TYR A 104 -10.92 4.98 -5.64
N LYS A 105 -10.80 5.63 -4.47
CA LYS A 105 -10.00 6.85 -4.32
C LYS A 105 -8.54 6.61 -4.69
N LEU A 106 -7.96 5.49 -4.26
CA LEU A 106 -6.59 5.11 -4.60
C LEU A 106 -6.42 4.90 -6.10
N CYS A 107 -7.38 4.26 -6.75
CA CYS A 107 -7.40 4.07 -8.21
C CYS A 107 -7.44 5.39 -8.97
N MET A 108 -8.32 6.30 -8.54
CA MET A 108 -8.45 7.63 -9.13
C MET A 108 -7.18 8.48 -8.89
N ALA A 109 -6.56 8.38 -7.72
CA ALA A 109 -5.31 9.07 -7.41
C ALA A 109 -4.15 8.55 -8.27
N LEU A 110 -4.04 7.23 -8.48
CA LEU A 110 -3.04 6.64 -9.38
C LEU A 110 -3.24 7.09 -10.82
N ARG A 111 -4.47 7.15 -11.30
CA ARG A 111 -4.80 7.57 -12.67
C ARG A 111 -4.54 9.05 -12.91
N SER A 112 -4.88 9.91 -11.95
CA SER A 112 -4.79 11.37 -12.10
C SER A 112 -3.44 11.96 -11.71
N ARG A 113 -2.75 11.36 -10.73
CA ARG A 113 -1.50 11.87 -10.14
C ARG A 113 -0.36 10.86 -10.14
N GLY A 114 -0.46 9.80 -10.94
CA GLY A 114 0.55 8.74 -11.01
C GLY A 114 1.97 9.24 -11.29
N ASP A 115 2.12 10.30 -12.08
CA ASP A 115 3.40 10.91 -12.42
C ASP A 115 3.90 11.98 -11.44
N GLU A 116 3.04 12.40 -10.50
CA GLU A 116 3.41 13.36 -9.48
C GLU A 116 4.25 12.70 -8.39
N PRO A 117 5.16 13.45 -7.74
CA PRO A 117 5.83 12.95 -6.56
C PRO A 117 4.83 12.76 -5.40
N LEU A 118 4.98 11.66 -4.66
CA LEU A 118 4.04 11.24 -3.62
C LEU A 118 3.77 12.32 -2.55
N TYR A 119 4.76 13.15 -2.21
CA TYR A 119 4.58 14.24 -1.25
C TYR A 119 3.52 15.28 -1.65
N LYS A 120 3.17 15.39 -2.94
CA LYS A 120 2.10 16.29 -3.43
C LYS A 120 0.70 15.69 -3.33
N ALA A 121 0.60 14.36 -3.24
CA ALA A 121 -0.66 13.62 -3.24
C ALA A 121 -0.85 12.82 -1.93
N LEU A 122 -0.18 13.20 -0.85
CA LEU A 122 -0.18 12.46 0.42
C LEU A 122 -1.58 12.10 0.94
N PRO A 123 -2.51 13.05 1.16
CA PRO A 123 -3.82 12.70 1.71
C PRO A 123 -4.63 11.82 0.74
N ASP A 124 -4.46 12.02 -0.56
CA ASP A 124 -5.21 11.33 -1.61
C ASP A 124 -4.69 9.91 -1.89
N VAL A 125 -3.44 9.62 -1.50
CA VAL A 125 -2.79 8.31 -1.75
C VAL A 125 -2.55 7.55 -0.46
N VAL A 126 -1.93 8.17 0.55
CA VAL A 126 -1.46 7.47 1.76
C VAL A 126 -2.62 6.98 2.62
N VAL A 127 -3.64 7.80 2.82
CA VAL A 127 -4.81 7.39 3.63
C VAL A 127 -5.58 6.27 2.94
N PRO A 128 -5.98 6.38 1.65
CA PRO A 128 -6.67 5.29 0.98
C PRO A 128 -5.82 4.00 0.89
N LEU A 129 -4.52 4.13 0.63
CA LEU A 129 -3.60 2.98 0.63
C LEU A 129 -3.54 2.27 1.98
N ALA A 130 -3.36 3.02 3.06
CA ALA A 130 -3.24 2.46 4.40
C ALA A 130 -4.51 1.72 4.82
N VAL A 131 -5.68 2.33 4.60
CA VAL A 131 -6.98 1.74 4.96
C VAL A 131 -7.30 0.54 4.08
N ALA A 132 -7.08 0.62 2.76
CA ALA A 132 -7.28 -0.52 1.86
C ALA A 132 -6.33 -1.68 2.18
N SER A 133 -5.09 -1.39 2.58
CA SER A 133 -4.11 -2.41 2.98
C SER A 133 -4.51 -3.09 4.28
N SER A 134 -4.95 -2.33 5.28
CA SER A 134 -5.48 -2.88 6.53
C SER A 134 -6.70 -3.79 6.27
N ALA A 135 -7.66 -3.33 5.46
CA ALA A 135 -8.81 -4.14 5.04
C ALA A 135 -8.42 -5.40 4.26
N GLY A 136 -7.34 -5.35 3.48
CA GLY A 136 -6.76 -6.49 2.77
C GLY A 136 -5.97 -7.48 3.65
N GLY A 137 -5.87 -7.23 4.96
CA GLY A 137 -5.17 -8.07 5.93
C GLY A 137 -3.68 -7.76 6.10
N PHE A 138 -3.22 -6.57 5.69
CA PHE A 138 -1.83 -6.11 5.91
C PHE A 138 -1.76 -5.22 7.16
N GLU A 139 -1.14 -5.72 8.23
CA GLU A 139 -0.95 -4.96 9.48
C GLU A 139 -0.12 -3.68 9.27
N GLU A 140 0.76 -3.66 8.26
CA GLU A 140 1.54 -2.49 7.88
C GLU A 140 0.65 -1.33 7.40
N GLY A 141 -0.58 -1.60 6.97
CA GLY A 141 -1.57 -0.57 6.67
C GLY A 141 -1.94 0.26 7.89
N ASP A 142 -2.20 -0.38 9.04
CA ASP A 142 -2.51 0.32 10.29
C ASP A 142 -1.30 1.12 10.80
N LEU A 143 -0.10 0.53 10.68
CA LEU A 143 1.16 1.19 11.03
C LEU A 143 1.39 2.45 10.17
N LEU A 144 1.17 2.35 8.86
CA LEU A 144 1.28 3.47 7.94
C LEU A 144 0.29 4.58 8.29
N LEU A 145 -0.96 4.24 8.59
CA LEU A 145 -1.97 5.22 8.97
C LEU A 145 -1.60 5.95 10.26
N ALA A 146 -1.14 5.21 11.28
CA ALA A 146 -0.69 5.79 12.55
C ALA A 146 0.53 6.69 12.37
N ALA A 147 1.53 6.25 11.59
CA ALA A 147 2.73 7.03 11.30
C ALA A 147 2.41 8.32 10.53
N TYR A 148 1.55 8.24 9.50
CA TYR A 148 1.09 9.40 8.75
C TYR A 148 0.37 10.41 9.66
N ARG A 149 -0.54 9.95 10.53
CA ARG A 149 -1.23 10.82 11.50
C ARG A 149 -0.26 11.46 12.49
N ALA A 150 0.71 10.71 13.00
CA ALA A 150 1.75 11.26 13.87
C ALA A 150 2.57 12.36 13.18
N ALA A 151 2.92 12.17 11.90
CA ALA A 151 3.64 13.17 11.10
C ALA A 151 2.78 14.40 10.77
N ALA A 152 1.47 14.22 10.53
CA ALA A 152 0.57 15.31 10.15
C ALA A 152 0.13 16.18 11.34
N PHE A 153 -0.15 15.56 12.49
CA PHE A 153 -0.77 16.23 13.64
C PHE A 153 0.19 16.43 14.84
N GLY A 154 1.41 15.89 14.80
CA GLY A 154 2.43 16.07 15.83
C GLY A 154 2.34 15.08 17.00
N ARG A 155 3.12 15.36 18.07
CA ARG A 155 3.33 14.46 19.22
C ARG A 155 2.01 14.19 19.98
N GLY A 156 1.67 12.92 20.15
CA GLY A 156 0.44 12.46 20.79
C GLY A 156 0.39 10.93 20.90
N PRO A 157 -0.76 10.34 21.26
CA PRO A 157 -0.90 8.88 21.44
C PRO A 157 -0.54 8.07 20.19
N GLU A 158 -0.65 8.67 18.99
CA GLU A 158 -0.25 8.02 17.73
C GLU A 158 1.27 7.88 17.60
N LEU A 159 2.06 8.86 18.06
CA LEU A 159 3.53 8.71 18.08
C LEU A 159 3.96 7.61 19.04
N GLU A 160 3.31 7.50 20.20
CA GLU A 160 3.58 6.43 21.16
C GLU A 160 3.22 5.05 20.61
N ARG A 161 2.07 4.93 19.92
CA ARG A 161 1.68 3.70 19.21
C ARG A 161 2.74 3.31 18.18
N VAL A 162 3.18 4.26 17.35
CA VAL A 162 4.22 4.03 16.33
C VAL A 162 5.54 3.58 16.98
N LEU A 163 5.97 4.24 18.04
CA LEU A 163 7.19 3.88 18.78
C LEU A 163 7.12 2.46 19.36
N ARG A 164 5.98 2.07 19.97
CA ARG A 164 5.77 0.70 20.46
C ARG A 164 5.77 -0.34 19.35
N TYR A 165 5.26 0.01 18.16
CA TYR A 165 5.30 -0.88 16.99
C TYR A 165 6.74 -1.11 16.54
N PHE A 166 7.53 -0.05 16.32
CA PHE A 166 8.92 -0.20 15.88
C PHE A 166 9.82 -0.86 16.94
N SER A 167 9.55 -0.67 18.24
CA SER A 167 10.31 -1.34 19.29
C SER A 167 10.07 -2.86 19.34
N ARG A 168 8.87 -3.33 18.97
CA ARG A 168 8.55 -4.77 18.92
C ARG A 168 9.16 -5.47 17.71
N TRP A 169 9.33 -4.76 16.60
CA TRP A 169 9.76 -5.35 15.33
C TRP A 169 11.28 -5.32 15.09
N TYR A 170 12.08 -4.57 15.87
CA TYR A 170 13.54 -4.71 15.89
C TYR A 170 13.99 -6.13 16.31
N VAL A 171 13.10 -6.88 16.97
CA VAL A 171 13.30 -8.29 17.34
C VAL A 171 12.99 -9.26 16.17
N VAL A 172 12.21 -8.81 15.18
CA VAL A 172 11.78 -9.62 14.02
C VAL A 172 12.62 -9.34 12.76
N ALA A 173 13.28 -8.17 12.68
CA ALA A 173 14.17 -7.80 11.57
C ALA A 173 15.56 -8.49 11.59
N ARG A 174 15.63 -9.73 12.09
CA ARG A 174 16.75 -10.67 11.87
C ARG A 174 16.27 -11.77 10.91
N PHE A 175 16.08 -11.42 9.65
CA PHE A 175 15.98 -12.37 8.54
C PHE A 175 16.69 -11.79 7.33
#